data_AF-A0A6I1NR33-F1
#
_entry.id   AF-A0A6I1NR33-F1
#
_cell.length_a   1.000
_cell.length_b   1.000
_cell.length_c   1.000
_cell.angle_alpha   90.00
_cell.angle_beta   90.00
_cell.angle_gamma   90.00
#
_symmetry.space_group_name_H-M   'P 1'
#
loop_
_entity.id
_entity.type
_entity.pdbx_description
1 polymer ?
#
loop_
_entity_poly.entity_id
_entity_poly.type
_entity_poly.pdbx_seq_one_letter_code
_entity_poly.pdbx_strand_id
1 'polypeptide(L)' 'MTITPNKKLIASSPFSNTYGGLKLFKGSDGQNNLEMEDCRGPTYWGPLSREQVKAFHVLSAAPIHS' A
#
# COMPACT_ATOMS: atom_id res chain seq x y z
N MET A 1 0.45 6.37 21.85
CA MET A 1 0.74 4.95 21.53
C MET A 1 0.09 4.66 20.19
N THR A 2 0.88 4.60 19.12
CA THR A 2 0.39 4.23 17.78
C THR A 2 0.18 2.72 17.79
N ILE A 3 -1.07 2.32 17.98
CA ILE A 3 -1.50 0.92 17.85
C ILE A 3 -1.22 0.55 16.39
N THR A 4 -0.15 -0.20 16.12
CA THR A 4 0.02 -0.81 14.81
C THR A 4 -1.15 -1.80 14.67
N PRO A 5 -2.15 -1.52 13.80
CA PRO A 5 -3.24 -2.46 13.63
C PRO A 5 -2.60 -3.76 13.13
N ASN A 6 -3.04 -4.92 13.64
CA ASN A 6 -2.65 -6.23 13.11
C ASN A 6 -2.99 -6.25 11.62
N LYS A 7 -2.00 -5.95 10.77
CA LYS A 7 -2.15 -5.76 9.33
C LYS A 7 -1.21 -6.71 8.61
N LYS A 8 -1.74 -7.41 7.62
CA LYS A 8 -0.96 -8.34 6.79
C LYS A 8 -0.54 -7.62 5.52
N LEU A 9 0.77 -7.56 5.27
CA LEU A 9 1.30 -7.10 3.98
C LEU A 9 0.82 -8.06 2.88
N ILE A 10 0.21 -7.50 1.83
CA ILE A 10 -0.28 -8.25 0.67
C ILE A 10 0.70 -8.13 -0.48
N ALA A 11 1.14 -6.90 -0.79
CA ALA A 11 2.06 -6.64 -1.88
C ALA A 11 2.80 -5.31 -1.68
N SER A 12 3.98 -5.18 -2.28
CA SER A 12 4.74 -3.94 -2.34
C SER A 12 4.87 -3.51 -3.79
N SER A 13 4.70 -2.20 -4.03
CA SER A 13 4.93 -1.59 -5.33
C SER A 13 6.42 -1.67 -5.69
N PRO A 14 6.77 -1.96 -6.95
CA PRO A 14 8.15 -1.84 -7.42
C PRO A 14 8.59 -0.37 -7.57
N PHE A 15 7.63 0.57 -7.64
CA PHE A 15 7.92 1.99 -7.70
C PHE A 15 8.13 2.56 -6.30
N SER A 16 9.25 3.24 -6.12
CA SER A 16 9.57 4.04 -4.94
C SER A 16 9.80 5.49 -5.33
N ASN A 17 9.25 6.42 -4.57
CA ASN A 17 9.62 7.84 -4.64
C ASN A 17 10.59 8.19 -3.50
N THR A 18 10.89 9.48 -3.33
CA THR A 18 11.76 10.01 -2.26
C THR A 18 11.34 9.59 -0.84
N TYR A 19 10.07 9.27 -0.65
CA TYR A 19 9.52 8.85 0.64
C TYR A 19 9.31 7.33 0.75
N GLY A 20 9.70 6.56 -0.27
CA GLY A 20 9.64 5.10 -0.26
C GLY A 20 8.62 4.50 -1.22
N GLY A 21 8.33 3.22 -1.04
CA GLY A 21 7.42 2.44 -1.88
C GLY A 21 6.01 2.37 -1.32
N LEU A 22 5.02 2.32 -2.22
CA LEU A 22 3.62 2.09 -1.87
C LEU A 22 3.38 0.62 -1.52
N LYS A 23 2.74 0.33 -0.39
CA LYS A 23 2.45 -1.04 0.06
C LYS A 23 0.95 -1.25 0.20
N LEU A 24 0.48 -2.43 -0.19
CA LEU A 24 -0.90 -2.86 0.00
C LEU A 24 -1.00 -3.76 1.23
N PHE A 25 -1.86 -3.38 2.18
CA PHE A 25 -2.12 -4.12 3.40
C PHE A 25 -3.57 -4.56 3.49
N LYS A 26 -3.80 -5.68 4.18
CA LYS A 26 -5.13 -6.11 4.62
C LYS A 26 -5.27 -5.89 6.13
N GLY A 27 -6.23 -5.07 6.51
CA GLY A 27 -6.58 -4.78 7.89
C GLY A 27 -7.28 -5.96 8.57
N SER A 28 -7.39 -5.89 9.90
CA SER A 28 -8.11 -6.88 10.72
C SER A 28 -9.62 -6.93 10.44
N ASP A 29 -10.16 -5.83 9.89
CA ASP A 29 -11.54 -5.71 9.41
C ASP A 29 -11.76 -6.37 8.03
N GLY A 30 -10.71 -6.93 7.45
CA GLY A 30 -10.73 -7.55 6.12
C GLY A 30 -10.67 -6.55 4.96
N GLN A 31 -10.55 -5.25 5.24
CA GLN A 31 -10.44 -4.22 4.22
C GLN A 31 -9.01 -4.02 3.76
N ASN A 32 -8.84 -3.62 2.50
CA ASN A 32 -7.52 -3.33 1.95
C ASN A 32 -7.22 -1.83 2.09
N ASN A 33 -5.99 -1.50 2.45
CA ASN A 33 -5.50 -0.13 2.58
C ASN A 33 -4.12 -0.03 1.94
N LEU A 34 -3.80 1.14 1.40
CA LEU A 34 -2.45 1.48 1.00
C LEU A 34 -1.71 2.10 2.18
N GLU A 35 -0.41 1.84 2.26
CA GLU A 35 0.53 2.50 3.14
C GLU A 35 1.65 3.10 2.28
N MET A 36 2.02 4.34 2.56
CA MET A 36 3.23 4.95 2.05
C MET A 36 3.96 5.59 3.24
N GLU A 37 5.28 5.44 3.29
CA GLU A 37 6.05 6.25 4.22
C GLU A 37 6.08 7.71 3.75
N ASP A 38 6.01 8.63 4.69
CA ASP A 38 6.26 10.06 4.50
C ASP A 38 7.22 10.57 5.57
N CYS A 39 7.61 11.84 5.50
CA CYS A 39 8.57 12.46 6.42
C CYS A 39 8.07 12.54 7.89
N ARG A 40 6.81 12.20 8.16
CA ARG A 40 6.17 12.20 9.48
C ARG A 40 5.79 10.79 9.94
N GLY A 41 5.96 9.78 9.10
CA GLY A 41 5.69 8.37 9.38
C GLY A 41 4.84 7.70 8.29
N PRO A 42 4.31 6.49 8.53
CA PRO A 42 3.45 5.82 7.57
C PRO A 42 2.07 6.47 7.50
N THR A 43 1.68 6.90 6.30
CA THR A 43 0.33 7.38 5.98
C THR A 43 -0.47 6.28 5.29
N TYR A 44 -1.74 6.15 5.66
CA TYR A 44 -2.64 5.12 5.15
C TYR A 44 -3.78 5.72 4.34
N TRP A 45 -4.12 5.05 3.24
CA TRP A 45 -5.25 5.41 2.38
C TRP A 45 -6.18 4.22 2.18
N GLY A 46 -7.46 4.44 2.43
CA GLY A 46 -8.49 3.43 2.25
C GLY A 46 -9.71 3.67 3.16
N PRO A 47 -10.65 2.72 3.19
CA PRO A 47 -10.58 1.42 2.54
C PRO A 47 -10.65 1.47 1.01
N LEU A 48 -9.98 0.53 0.35
CA LEU A 48 -9.94 0.45 -1.11
C LEU A 48 -11.07 -0.43 -1.66
N SER A 49 -11.66 0.02 -2.76
CA SER A 49 -12.54 -0.80 -3.62
C SER A 49 -11.77 -1.95 -4.29
N ARG A 50 -12.51 -2.94 -4.81
CA ARG A 50 -11.93 -4.08 -5.56
C ARG A 50 -11.17 -3.60 -6.80
N GLU A 51 -11.70 -2.59 -7.46
CA GLU A 51 -11.14 -1.97 -8.67
C GLU A 51 -9.81 -1.28 -8.36
N GLN A 52 -9.70 -0.57 -7.23
CA GLN A 52 -8.45 0.05 -6.79
C GLN A 52 -7.39 -0.97 -6.41
N VAL A 53 -7.77 -2.06 -5.74
CA VAL A 53 -6.86 -3.17 -5.44
C VAL A 53 -6.36 -3.82 -6.73
N LYS A 54 -7.25 -4.05 -7.70
CA LYS A 54 -6.89 -4.58 -9.02
C LYS A 54 -5.93 -3.63 -9.74
N ALA A 55 -6.21 -2.34 -9.74
CA ALA A 55 -5.35 -1.33 -10.35
C ALA A 55 -3.94 -1.34 -9.75
N PHE A 56 -3.82 -1.45 -8.42
CA PHE A 56 -2.52 -1.58 -7.74
C PHE A 56 -1.71 -2.77 -8.27
N HIS A 57 -2.33 -3.95 -8.39
CA HIS A 57 -1.65 -5.14 -8.90
C HIS A 57 -1.23 -5.01 -10.37
N VAL A 58 -2.09 -4.44 -11.22
CA VAL A 58 -1.78 -4.22 -12.64
C VAL A 58 -0.61 -3.27 -12.81
N LEU A 59 -0.63 -2.14 -12.10
CA LEU A 59 0.46 -1.15 -12.16
C LEU A 59 1.76 -1.73 -11.60
N SER A 60 1.69 -2.51 -10.52
CA SER A 60 2.87 -3.14 -9.90
C SER A 60 3.50 -4.26 -10.76
N ALA A 61 2.77 -4.81 -11.73
CA ALA A 61 3.28 -5.82 -12.65
C ALA A 61 3.83 -5.22 -13.96
N ALA A 62 3.66 -3.90 -14.18
CA ALA A 62 4.13 -3.25 -15.39
C ALA A 62 5.67 -3.23 -15.45
N PRO A 63 6.28 -3.46 -16.63
CA PRO A 63 7.73 -3.36 -16.79
C PRO A 63 8.22 -1.98 -16.36
N ILE A 64 9.22 -1.94 -15.50
CA ILE A 64 9.86 -0.68 -15.12
C ILE A 64 10.73 -0.27 -16.30
N HIS A 65 10.24 0.66 -17.12
CA HIS A 65 11.07 1.32 -18.11
C HIS A 65 11.95 2.33 -17.37
N SER A 66 13.23 1.98 -17.22
CA SER A 66 14.30 2.84 -16.70
C SER A 66 14.70 3.91 -17.69
#